data_AF-A0A9W6H8E7-F1
#
_entry.id   AF-A0A9W6H8E7-F1
#
_cell.length_a   1.000
_cell.length_b   1.000
_cell.length_c   1.000
_cell.angle_alpha   90.00
_cell.angle_beta   90.00
_cell.angle_gamma   90.00
#
_symmetry.space_group_name_H-M   'P 1'
#
loop_
_entity.id
_entity.type
_entity.pdbx_description
1 polymer ?
#
loop_
_entity_poly.entity_id
_entity_poly.type
_entity_poly.pdbx_seq_one_letter_code
_entity_poly.pdbx_strand_id
1 'polypeptide(L)'
;MTRTPASSFLSSALTVAAAGALVAAMAGCVATAPEPASSSTAQGGIRPLGDGFLGSVTTPTPEATVNPEPGSWAGVVPPAGYRVALITAGADAATTTLATAVTTWAERESVALTVLTASTDDEVEQRIDEAVGMAPDLVVGAGSRIVDVFTLLTGQHLQQQFLIIGAELPEPTGNTTAVVWKGASFRGTGLSTADELDPDAVTPARARDAITAGVASVLHDLTGIVLRLPS
;
A
#
# COMPACT_ATOMS: atom_id res chain seq x y z
N MET A 1 -14.46 0.59 -57.83
CA MET A 1 -15.34 1.36 -58.74
C MET A 1 -16.70 0.68 -58.64
N THR A 2 -17.74 1.22 -58.02
CA THR A 2 -18.44 2.47 -58.36
C THR A 2 -19.17 3.05 -57.13
N ARG A 3 -19.26 4.38 -57.13
CA ARG A 3 -19.80 5.27 -56.09
C ARG A 3 -21.34 5.35 -56.10
N THR A 4 -21.87 5.74 -54.92
CA THR A 4 -23.11 6.48 -54.52
C THR A 4 -24.12 6.98 -55.59
N PRO A 5 -25.42 7.16 -55.23
CA PRO A 5 -25.94 8.38 -54.57
C PRO A 5 -27.01 8.09 -53.48
N ALA A 6 -27.13 8.82 -52.37
CA ALA A 6 -27.56 10.22 -52.11
C ALA A 6 -29.10 10.49 -52.17
N SER A 7 -29.60 11.01 -51.03
CA SER A 7 -30.64 12.05 -50.88
C SER A 7 -32.11 11.68 -50.57
N SER A 8 -32.59 12.18 -49.42
CA SER A 8 -33.91 12.84 -49.20
C SER A 8 -33.93 13.40 -47.77
N PHE A 9 -33.68 14.69 -47.53
CA PHE A 9 -34.56 15.89 -47.65
C PHE A 9 -35.65 16.03 -46.56
N LEU A 10 -35.39 17.00 -45.66
CA LEU A 10 -36.23 18.12 -45.19
C LEU A 10 -37.67 17.87 -44.69
N SER A 11 -37.93 18.34 -43.46
CA SER A 11 -39.11 19.11 -42.98
C SER A 11 -39.07 19.11 -41.43
N SER A 12 -39.38 20.13 -40.63
CA SER A 12 -39.80 21.53 -40.71
C SER A 12 -39.67 22.07 -39.26
N ALA A 13 -39.16 23.30 -39.03
CA ALA A 13 -39.89 24.47 -38.50
C ALA A 13 -40.82 24.20 -37.27
N LEU A 14 -40.89 24.99 -36.19
CA LEU A 14 -40.83 26.44 -36.04
C LEU A 14 -40.78 26.80 -34.52
N THR A 15 -40.17 27.94 -34.24
CA THR A 15 -40.10 28.84 -33.06
C THR A 15 -41.33 28.95 -32.14
N VAL A 16 -41.14 29.22 -30.83
CA VAL A 16 -41.72 30.38 -30.09
C VAL A 16 -40.86 30.71 -28.85
N ALA A 17 -40.47 31.98 -28.73
CA ALA A 17 -39.87 32.59 -27.55
C ALA A 17 -40.96 33.26 -26.68
N ALA A 18 -40.79 33.29 -25.36
CA ALA A 18 -41.45 34.27 -24.50
C ALA A 18 -40.66 34.50 -23.21
N ALA A 19 -40.04 35.68 -23.11
CA ALA A 19 -39.55 36.25 -21.87
C ALA A 19 -40.73 36.87 -21.09
N GLY A 20 -40.74 36.67 -19.78
CA GLY A 20 -41.72 37.29 -18.89
C GLY A 20 -41.12 37.47 -17.51
N ALA A 21 -40.57 38.66 -17.26
CA ALA A 21 -40.21 39.13 -15.93
C ALA A 21 -41.49 39.57 -15.21
N LEU A 22 -41.70 39.09 -13.99
CA LEU A 22 -42.69 39.65 -13.06
C LEU A 22 -42.08 39.69 -11.66
N VAL A 23 -41.84 40.91 -11.18
CA VAL A 23 -41.49 41.22 -9.79
C VAL A 23 -42.75 41.77 -9.12
N ALA A 24 -43.18 41.15 -8.02
CA ALA A 24 -43.95 41.80 -6.98
C ALA A 24 -43.83 41.02 -5.67
N ALA A 25 -43.52 41.75 -4.60
CA ALA A 25 -43.22 41.26 -3.26
C ALA A 25 -44.47 41.16 -2.36
N MET A 26 -44.44 40.25 -1.38
CA MET A 26 -44.56 40.52 0.07
C MET A 26 -45.18 39.34 0.86
N ALA A 27 -44.73 39.24 2.12
CA ALA A 27 -45.34 38.55 3.28
C ALA A 27 -44.95 37.09 3.61
N GLY A 28 -43.80 36.96 4.29
CA GLY A 28 -43.69 36.44 5.67
C GLY A 28 -44.41 35.15 6.08
N CYS A 29 -43.64 34.07 6.22
CA CYS A 29 -43.78 33.06 7.27
C CYS A 29 -42.41 32.38 7.44
N VAL A 30 -41.64 32.78 8.46
CA VAL A 30 -40.35 32.15 8.78
C VAL A 30 -40.63 30.90 9.60
N ALA A 31 -40.96 29.80 8.91
CA ALA A 31 -40.85 28.48 9.50
C ALA A 31 -39.42 28.01 9.23
N THR A 32 -38.60 28.01 10.28
CA THR A 32 -37.22 27.50 10.24
C THR A 32 -37.25 26.09 9.70
N ALA A 33 -36.76 25.90 8.47
CA ALA A 33 -36.52 24.57 7.93
C ALA A 33 -35.53 23.86 8.87
N PRO A 34 -35.75 22.59 9.23
CA PRO A 34 -34.71 21.82 9.90
C PRO A 34 -33.48 21.90 9.01
N GLU A 35 -32.38 22.41 9.57
CA GLU A 35 -31.07 22.34 8.95
C GLU A 35 -30.90 20.90 8.49
N PRO A 36 -30.52 20.63 7.22
CA PRO A 36 -30.21 19.28 6.81
C PRO A 36 -29.14 18.80 7.78
N ALA A 37 -29.50 17.83 8.62
CA ALA A 37 -28.57 17.21 9.53
C ALA A 37 -27.39 16.81 8.67
N SER A 38 -26.25 17.46 8.90
CA SER A 38 -24.99 17.00 8.36
C SER A 38 -24.84 15.60 8.94
N SER A 39 -25.28 14.61 8.18
CA SER A 39 -24.96 13.22 8.38
C SER A 39 -23.47 13.12 8.09
N SER A 40 -22.68 13.55 9.08
CA SER A 40 -21.35 13.04 9.31
C SER A 40 -21.53 11.55 9.60
N THR A 41 -21.67 10.77 8.54
CA THR A 41 -21.07 9.44 8.54
C THR A 41 -19.62 9.68 8.92
N ALA A 42 -19.25 9.36 10.15
CA ALA A 42 -17.87 9.18 10.53
C ALA A 42 -17.32 8.06 9.63
N GLN A 43 -16.86 8.42 8.44
CA GLN A 43 -15.99 7.59 7.63
C GLN A 43 -14.71 7.51 8.43
N GLY A 44 -14.50 6.36 9.10
CA GLY A 44 -13.31 6.07 9.87
C GLY A 44 -12.09 6.12 8.95
N GLY A 45 -11.46 7.28 8.87
CA GLY A 45 -10.20 7.45 8.16
C GLY A 45 -9.07 6.74 8.90
N ILE A 46 -8.01 6.40 8.16
CA ILE A 46 -6.77 5.86 8.73
C ILE A 46 -6.22 6.91 9.70
N ARG A 47 -5.86 6.48 10.92
CA ARG A 47 -5.26 7.37 11.92
C ARG A 47 -4.01 8.02 11.34
N PRO A 48 -3.78 9.34 11.52
CA PRO A 48 -2.57 9.99 11.04
C PRO A 48 -1.29 9.38 11.66
N LEU A 49 -0.21 9.40 10.88
CA LEU A 49 1.15 9.21 11.40
C LEU A 49 1.50 10.30 12.40
N GLY A 50 2.33 9.96 13.39
CA GLY A 50 2.96 10.93 14.27
C GLY A 50 4.08 11.68 13.57
N ASP A 51 4.38 12.89 14.05
CA ASP A 51 5.35 13.84 13.46
C ASP A 51 6.75 13.23 13.24
N GLY A 52 7.15 12.25 14.06
CA GLY A 52 8.44 11.57 13.94
C GLY A 52 8.56 10.55 12.81
N PHE A 53 7.51 10.27 12.04
CA PHE A 53 7.57 9.20 11.02
C PHE A 53 8.44 9.59 9.83
N LEU A 54 8.27 10.81 9.32
CA LEU A 54 9.10 11.34 8.24
C LEU A 54 10.27 12.19 8.76
N GLY A 55 10.30 12.53 10.06
CA GLY A 55 11.27 13.46 10.61
C GLY A 55 11.12 14.85 9.98
N SER A 56 12.17 15.35 9.35
CA SER A 56 12.18 16.70 8.75
C SER A 56 11.72 16.77 7.28
N VAL A 57 11.47 15.63 6.62
CA VAL A 57 10.99 15.62 5.24
C VAL A 57 9.46 15.57 5.21
N THR A 58 8.85 16.28 4.26
CA THR A 58 7.39 16.25 4.07
C THR A 58 6.97 15.25 2.97
N THR A 59 7.86 15.00 2.02
CA THR A 59 7.65 14.04 0.93
C THR A 59 8.99 13.40 0.58
N PRO A 60 9.19 12.11 0.87
CA PRO A 60 10.39 11.40 0.46
C PRO A 60 10.53 11.41 -1.07
N THR A 61 11.77 11.48 -1.56
CA THR A 61 12.03 11.19 -2.98
C THR A 61 11.86 9.69 -3.23
N PRO A 62 11.63 9.26 -4.49
CA PRO A 62 11.74 7.85 -4.83
C PRO A 62 13.06 7.27 -4.32
N GLU A 63 13.00 6.01 -3.86
CA GLU A 63 14.12 5.23 -3.31
C GLU A 63 14.76 5.81 -2.04
N ALA A 64 14.15 6.84 -1.44
CA ALA A 64 14.68 7.44 -0.23
C ALA A 64 14.67 6.43 0.94
N THR A 65 15.71 6.52 1.77
CA THR A 65 15.69 5.91 3.10
C THR A 65 15.11 6.90 4.11
N VAL A 66 14.03 6.51 4.77
CA VAL A 66 13.39 7.24 5.87
C VAL A 66 13.74 6.55 7.19
N ASN A 67 14.07 7.33 8.21
CA ASN A 67 14.40 6.82 9.55
C ASN A 67 13.31 7.24 10.55
N PRO A 68 12.19 6.52 10.64
CA PRO A 68 11.08 6.91 11.51
C PRO A 68 11.46 6.78 12.99
N GLU A 69 10.99 7.72 13.81
CA GLU A 69 11.12 7.64 15.27
C GLU A 69 10.22 6.53 15.83
N PRO A 70 10.69 5.72 16.79
CA PRO A 70 9.87 4.68 17.41
C PRO A 70 8.54 5.19 17.93
N GLY A 71 7.44 4.50 17.58
CA GLY A 71 6.09 4.87 17.99
C GLY A 71 5.41 5.93 17.12
N SER A 72 6.10 6.52 16.13
CA SER A 72 5.48 7.45 15.19
C SER A 72 4.42 6.81 14.26
N TRP A 73 4.39 5.48 14.16
CA TRP A 73 3.35 4.71 13.46
C TRP A 73 2.31 4.09 14.41
N ALA A 74 2.32 4.44 15.71
CA ALA A 74 1.45 3.81 16.69
C ALA A 74 -0.03 4.14 16.46
N GLY A 75 -0.85 3.08 16.48
CA GLY A 75 -2.30 3.18 16.31
C GLY A 75 -2.77 3.31 14.86
N VAL A 76 -1.86 3.24 13.88
CA VAL A 76 -2.24 3.03 12.47
C VAL A 76 -2.64 1.57 12.32
N VAL A 77 -3.88 1.35 11.88
CA VAL A 77 -4.49 0.03 11.75
C VAL A 77 -5.11 -0.07 10.36
N PRO A 78 -5.00 -1.21 9.66
CA PRO A 78 -5.67 -1.41 8.39
C PRO A 78 -7.19 -1.26 8.49
N PRO A 79 -7.86 -0.81 7.41
CA PRO A 79 -9.31 -0.80 7.38
C PRO A 79 -9.89 -2.21 7.47
N ALA A 80 -11.15 -2.32 7.90
CA ALA A 80 -11.84 -3.61 7.94
C ALA A 80 -11.87 -4.28 6.56
N GLY A 81 -11.57 -5.57 6.51
CA GLY A 81 -11.54 -6.35 5.26
C GLY A 81 -10.22 -6.25 4.49
N TYR A 82 -9.18 -5.62 5.05
CA TYR A 82 -7.84 -5.60 4.44
C TYR A 82 -7.30 -7.02 4.24
N ARG A 83 -6.80 -7.31 3.04
CA ARG A 83 -6.30 -8.62 2.60
C ARG A 83 -4.80 -8.56 2.35
N VAL A 84 -4.08 -9.53 2.91
CA VAL A 84 -2.64 -9.64 2.77
C VAL A 84 -2.25 -11.02 2.27
N ALA A 85 -1.34 -11.08 1.31
CA ALA A 85 -0.64 -12.31 0.96
C ALA A 85 0.80 -12.25 1.50
N LEU A 86 1.21 -13.19 2.33
CA LEU A 86 2.58 -13.33 2.82
C LEU A 86 3.32 -14.37 1.98
N ILE A 87 4.46 -13.99 1.42
CA ILE A 87 5.39 -14.87 0.71
C ILE A 87 6.67 -15.03 1.53
N THR A 88 7.04 -16.28 1.82
CA THR A 88 8.29 -16.63 2.50
C THR A 88 9.07 -17.64 1.68
N ALA A 89 10.39 -17.61 1.78
CA ALA A 89 11.26 -18.61 1.15
C ALA A 89 12.23 -19.22 2.17
N GLY A 90 12.14 -20.54 2.37
CA GLY A 90 12.93 -21.26 3.37
C GLY A 90 12.27 -21.37 4.76
N ALA A 91 12.96 -22.07 5.66
CA ALA A 91 12.47 -22.43 7.00
C ALA A 91 13.50 -22.17 8.11
N ASP A 92 14.46 -21.27 7.87
CA ASP A 92 15.40 -20.85 8.90
C ASP A 92 14.71 -20.02 10.00
N ALA A 93 15.40 -19.82 11.12
CA ALA A 93 14.84 -19.17 12.29
C ALA A 93 14.47 -17.69 12.04
N ALA A 94 15.24 -16.97 11.22
CA ALA A 94 14.96 -15.58 10.90
C ALA A 94 13.70 -15.46 10.04
N THR A 95 13.60 -16.27 8.97
CA THR A 95 12.40 -16.34 8.12
C THR A 95 11.17 -16.73 8.94
N THR A 96 11.29 -17.72 9.83
CA THR A 96 10.20 -18.15 10.72
C THR A 96 9.77 -17.03 11.67
N THR A 97 10.72 -16.25 12.20
CA THR A 97 10.43 -15.12 13.09
C THR A 97 9.67 -14.01 12.37
N LEU A 98 10.06 -13.67 11.14
CA LEU A 98 9.36 -12.69 10.31
C LEU A 98 7.95 -13.17 9.96
N ALA A 99 7.80 -14.41 9.49
CA ALA A 99 6.52 -15.00 9.14
C ALA A 99 5.55 -15.06 10.34
N THR A 100 6.08 -15.38 11.51
CA THR A 100 5.32 -15.38 12.77
C THR A 100 4.84 -13.98 13.11
N ALA A 101 5.70 -12.96 12.99
CA ALA A 101 5.31 -11.59 13.29
C ALA A 101 4.19 -11.07 12.37
N VAL A 102 4.25 -11.40 11.07
CA VAL A 102 3.18 -11.06 10.11
C VAL A 102 1.88 -11.78 10.45
N THR A 103 1.96 -13.09 10.75
CA THR A 103 0.78 -13.88 11.13
C THR A 103 0.12 -13.34 12.39
N THR A 104 0.89 -13.12 13.45
CA THR A 104 0.38 -12.56 14.72
C THR A 104 -0.16 -11.15 14.56
N TRP A 105 0.48 -10.32 13.72
CA TRP A 105 -0.05 -9.00 13.40
C TRP A 105 -1.39 -9.08 12.68
N ALA A 106 -1.52 -9.96 11.67
CA ALA A 106 -2.75 -10.12 10.91
C ALA A 106 -3.91 -10.61 11.80
N GLU A 107 -3.64 -11.56 12.69
CA GLU A 107 -4.62 -12.02 13.70
C GLU A 107 -5.08 -10.86 14.61
N ARG A 108 -4.13 -10.07 15.13
CA ARG A 108 -4.42 -8.95 16.03
C ARG A 108 -5.29 -7.89 15.37
N GLU A 109 -5.01 -7.56 14.11
CA GLU A 109 -5.72 -6.52 13.36
C GLU A 109 -6.91 -7.05 12.54
N SER A 110 -7.25 -8.34 12.67
CA SER A 110 -8.32 -8.99 11.89
C SER A 110 -8.16 -8.85 10.36
N VAL A 111 -6.91 -8.93 9.89
CA VAL A 111 -6.54 -8.92 8.47
C VAL A 111 -6.71 -10.33 7.89
N ALA A 112 -7.29 -10.41 6.70
CA ALA A 112 -7.41 -11.68 5.98
C ALA A 112 -6.06 -12.04 5.36
N LEU A 113 -5.35 -12.99 5.99
CA LEU A 113 -4.00 -13.41 5.59
C LEU A 113 -4.02 -14.72 4.80
N THR A 114 -3.35 -14.73 3.66
CA THR A 114 -2.97 -15.93 2.91
C THR A 114 -1.46 -16.11 2.98
N VAL A 115 -0.99 -17.28 3.41
CA VAL A 115 0.45 -17.60 3.50
C VAL A 115 0.87 -18.51 2.35
N LEU A 116 1.87 -18.08 1.59
CA LEU A 116 2.44 -18.79 0.45
C LEU A 116 3.93 -19.05 0.71
N THR A 117 4.28 -20.32 0.88
CA THR A 117 5.67 -20.72 1.16
C THR A 117 6.35 -21.23 -0.10
N ALA A 118 7.61 -20.86 -0.29
CA ALA A 118 8.49 -21.32 -1.36
C ALA A 118 9.80 -21.90 -0.80
N SER A 119 10.47 -22.73 -1.60
CA SER A 119 11.77 -23.33 -1.30
C SER A 119 12.85 -22.91 -2.30
N THR A 120 12.44 -22.58 -3.52
CA THR A 120 13.30 -22.21 -4.66
C THR A 120 12.85 -20.88 -5.27
N ASP A 121 13.70 -20.28 -6.10
CA ASP A 121 13.42 -19.01 -6.78
C ASP A 121 12.23 -19.16 -7.76
N ASP A 122 12.17 -20.26 -8.52
CA ASP A 122 11.03 -20.58 -9.39
C ASP A 122 9.71 -20.67 -8.61
N GLU A 123 9.75 -21.22 -7.39
CA GLU A 123 8.57 -21.26 -6.53
C GLU A 123 8.22 -19.86 -5.99
N VAL A 124 9.20 -19.00 -5.69
CA VAL A 124 8.95 -17.61 -5.29
C VAL A 124 8.26 -16.84 -6.41
N GLU A 125 8.72 -16.99 -7.66
CA GLU A 125 8.07 -16.42 -8.85
C GLU A 125 6.61 -16.88 -8.94
N GLN A 126 6.37 -18.20 -8.84
CA GLN A 126 5.02 -18.75 -8.85
C GLN A 126 4.14 -18.17 -7.72
N ARG A 127 4.69 -17.94 -6.52
CA ARG A 127 3.92 -17.37 -5.40
C ARG A 127 3.63 -15.89 -5.58
N ILE A 128 4.49 -15.15 -6.27
CA ILE A 128 4.20 -13.76 -6.64
C ILE A 128 3.02 -13.72 -7.62
N ASP A 129 3.06 -14.55 -8.67
CA ASP A 129 1.96 -14.64 -9.63
C ASP A 129 0.64 -15.06 -8.97
N GLU A 130 0.69 -16.07 -8.09
CA GLU A 130 -0.47 -16.52 -7.31
C GLU A 130 -1.01 -15.40 -6.43
N ALA A 131 -0.14 -14.71 -5.69
CA ALA A 131 -0.50 -13.59 -4.82
C ALA A 131 -1.15 -12.45 -5.61
N VAL A 132 -0.54 -12.02 -6.71
CA VAL A 132 -1.08 -10.96 -7.59
C VAL A 132 -2.42 -11.39 -8.18
N GLY A 133 -2.58 -12.65 -8.57
CA GLY A 133 -3.83 -13.21 -9.09
C GLY A 133 -5.00 -13.18 -8.09
N MET A 134 -4.70 -13.25 -6.78
CA MET A 134 -5.70 -13.08 -5.71
C MET A 134 -6.08 -11.61 -5.47
N ALA A 135 -5.31 -10.67 -6.03
CA ALA A 135 -5.45 -9.24 -5.90
C ALA A 135 -5.64 -8.77 -4.43
N PRO A 136 -4.73 -9.13 -3.50
CA PRO A 136 -4.76 -8.62 -2.12
C PRO A 136 -4.43 -7.13 -2.09
N ASP A 137 -4.77 -6.46 -0.99
CA ASP A 137 -4.42 -5.05 -0.81
C ASP A 137 -2.90 -4.88 -0.63
N LEU A 138 -2.21 -5.90 -0.12
CA LEU A 138 -0.76 -5.91 0.05
C LEU A 138 -0.17 -7.32 -0.10
N VAL A 139 0.95 -7.42 -0.81
CA VAL A 139 1.82 -8.60 -0.82
C VAL A 139 3.03 -8.33 0.08
N VAL A 140 3.26 -9.17 1.08
CA VAL A 140 4.39 -9.08 1.99
C VAL A 140 5.43 -10.13 1.63
N GLY A 141 6.64 -9.72 1.27
CA GLY A 141 7.82 -10.59 1.17
C GLY A 141 8.62 -10.55 2.47
N ALA A 142 8.95 -11.70 3.04
CA ALA A 142 9.69 -11.76 4.30
C ALA A 142 11.04 -12.47 4.17
N GLY A 143 12.10 -11.76 4.53
CA GLY A 143 13.48 -12.27 4.58
C GLY A 143 14.27 -12.09 3.30
N SER A 144 15.56 -12.43 3.35
CA SER A 144 16.52 -12.20 2.26
C SER A 144 16.29 -13.08 1.04
N ARG A 145 15.78 -14.30 1.24
CA ARG A 145 15.66 -15.31 0.17
C ARG A 145 14.64 -14.98 -0.92
N ILE A 146 13.79 -13.97 -0.72
CA ILE A 146 12.83 -13.53 -1.75
C ILE A 146 13.35 -12.38 -2.61
N VAL A 147 14.46 -11.73 -2.22
CA VAL A 147 14.86 -10.41 -2.77
C VAL A 147 15.22 -10.47 -4.24
N ASP A 148 15.99 -11.47 -4.66
CA ASP A 148 16.47 -11.55 -6.04
C ASP A 148 15.29 -11.67 -7.02
N VAL A 149 14.28 -12.48 -6.68
CA VAL A 149 13.07 -12.63 -7.51
C VAL A 149 12.16 -11.40 -7.41
N PHE A 150 11.97 -10.83 -6.21
CA PHE A 150 11.16 -9.61 -6.04
C PHE A 150 11.76 -8.42 -6.82
N THR A 151 13.09 -8.32 -6.89
CA THR A 151 13.79 -7.28 -7.67
C THR A 151 13.40 -7.34 -9.14
N LEU A 152 13.18 -8.53 -9.69
CA LEU A 152 12.84 -8.73 -11.10
C LEU A 152 11.34 -8.52 -11.39
N LEU A 153 10.46 -8.87 -10.45
CA LEU A 153 9.03 -9.01 -10.72
C LEU A 153 8.15 -7.88 -10.18
N THR A 154 8.53 -7.21 -9.10
CA THR A 154 7.70 -6.14 -8.51
C THR A 154 7.41 -4.99 -9.48
N GLY A 155 8.38 -4.66 -10.34
CA GLY A 155 8.22 -3.67 -11.42
C GLY A 155 7.33 -4.11 -12.58
N GLN A 156 7.01 -5.41 -12.68
CA GLN A 156 6.07 -5.94 -13.68
C GLN A 156 4.61 -5.89 -13.18
N HIS A 157 4.42 -5.74 -11.86
CA HIS A 157 3.11 -5.69 -11.21
C HIS A 157 2.86 -4.32 -10.55
N LEU A 158 3.00 -3.24 -11.32
CA LEU A 158 2.94 -1.85 -10.80
C LEU A 158 1.63 -1.47 -10.08
N GLN A 159 0.55 -2.22 -10.28
CA GLN A 159 -0.74 -2.00 -9.60
C GLN A 159 -0.84 -2.70 -8.25
N GLN A 160 0.04 -3.66 -7.97
CA GLN A 160 0.08 -4.39 -6.70
C GLN A 160 1.05 -3.69 -5.75
N GLN A 161 0.60 -3.43 -4.52
CA GLN A 161 1.49 -2.97 -3.45
C GLN A 161 2.31 -4.13 -2.89
N PHE A 162 3.60 -3.88 -2.69
CA PHE A 162 4.54 -4.81 -2.07
C PHE A 162 5.19 -4.19 -0.83
N LEU A 163 5.30 -5.00 0.22
CA LEU A 163 6.06 -4.69 1.43
C LEU A 163 7.12 -5.77 1.64
N ILE A 164 8.37 -5.39 1.75
CA ILE A 164 9.48 -6.30 2.08
C ILE A 164 9.91 -6.03 3.51
N ILE A 165 10.01 -7.07 4.34
CA ILE A 165 10.49 -6.95 5.72
C ILE A 165 11.76 -7.77 5.94
N GLY A 166 12.73 -7.17 6.63
CA GLY A 166 14.02 -7.81 6.93
C GLY A 166 14.96 -7.92 5.73
N ALA A 167 14.67 -7.19 4.65
CA ALA A 167 15.50 -7.04 3.47
C ALA A 167 14.99 -5.83 2.64
N GLU A 168 15.70 -5.44 1.60
CA GLU A 168 15.31 -4.36 0.69
C GLU A 168 15.64 -4.69 -0.77
N LEU A 169 14.97 -4.01 -1.72
CA LEU A 169 15.38 -4.07 -3.12
C LEU A 169 16.55 -3.09 -3.36
N PRO A 170 17.43 -3.38 -4.33
CA PRO A 170 18.46 -2.43 -4.78
C PRO A 170 17.88 -1.10 -5.25
N GLU A 171 16.76 -1.18 -5.96
CA GLU A 171 16.08 -0.05 -6.61
C GLU A 171 14.56 -0.24 -6.43
N PRO A 172 13.99 0.14 -5.26
CA PRO A 172 12.57 -0.04 -5.00
C PRO A 172 11.71 0.73 -6.01
N THR A 173 10.82 0.02 -6.70
CA THR A 173 9.79 0.62 -7.55
C THR A 173 8.76 1.37 -6.70
N GLY A 174 8.02 2.31 -7.29
CA GLY A 174 7.04 3.14 -6.57
C GLY A 174 5.95 2.38 -5.80
N ASN A 175 5.70 1.12 -6.13
CA ASN A 175 4.76 0.21 -5.47
C ASN A 175 5.40 -0.70 -4.41
N THR A 176 6.70 -0.54 -4.13
CA THR A 176 7.45 -1.37 -3.19
C THR A 176 7.96 -0.56 -2.03
N THR A 177 7.62 -0.98 -0.81
CA THR A 177 8.19 -0.44 0.43
C THR A 177 9.06 -1.50 1.07
N ALA A 178 10.24 -1.15 1.57
CA ALA A 178 11.08 -2.06 2.34
C ALA A 178 11.23 -1.58 3.79
N VAL A 179 11.35 -2.51 4.74
CA VAL A 179 11.62 -2.20 6.14
C VAL A 179 12.81 -3.00 6.62
N VAL A 180 13.88 -2.28 6.97
CA VAL A 180 15.18 -2.84 7.32
C VAL A 180 15.66 -2.30 8.66
N TRP A 181 16.63 -3.00 9.24
CA TRP A 181 17.41 -2.56 10.38
C TRP A 181 18.83 -3.10 10.26
N LYS A 182 19.72 -2.69 11.16
CA LYS A 182 21.07 -3.24 11.20
C LYS A 182 21.03 -4.76 11.39
N GLY A 183 21.65 -5.50 10.46
CA GLY A 183 21.64 -6.98 10.44
C GLY A 183 20.50 -7.60 9.64
N ALA A 184 19.58 -6.79 9.09
CA ALA A 184 18.50 -7.25 8.22
C ALA A 184 18.28 -6.26 7.07
N SER A 185 19.33 -6.05 6.27
CA SER A 185 19.36 -5.09 5.16
C SER A 185 19.93 -5.71 3.88
N PHE A 186 19.70 -7.02 3.67
CA PHE A 186 20.10 -7.69 2.45
C PHE A 186 19.43 -7.07 1.23
N ARG A 187 20.21 -6.86 0.17
CA ARG A 187 19.80 -6.18 -1.07
C ARG A 187 19.85 -7.09 -2.29
N GLY A 188 20.20 -8.36 -2.13
CA GLY A 188 20.32 -9.30 -3.23
C GLY A 188 21.73 -9.84 -3.43
N THR A 189 21.80 -10.96 -4.14
CA THR A 189 23.04 -11.69 -4.39
C THR A 189 24.02 -10.82 -5.19
N GLY A 190 25.25 -10.69 -4.70
CA GLY A 190 26.30 -9.90 -5.35
C GLY A 190 26.25 -8.40 -5.06
N LEU A 191 25.25 -7.91 -4.32
CA LEU A 191 25.15 -6.51 -3.90
C LEU A 191 25.38 -6.34 -2.39
N SER A 192 25.02 -7.34 -1.59
CA SER A 192 25.19 -7.29 -0.14
C SER A 192 26.54 -7.79 0.35
N THR A 193 27.04 -7.13 1.39
CA THR A 193 28.19 -7.58 2.18
C THR A 193 27.77 -8.52 3.32
N ALA A 194 28.71 -9.28 3.88
CA ALA A 194 28.41 -10.22 4.97
C ALA A 194 27.82 -9.54 6.22
N ASP A 195 28.17 -8.28 6.46
CA ASP A 195 27.76 -7.51 7.65
C ASP A 195 26.31 -7.00 7.56
N GLU A 196 25.65 -7.14 6.40
CA GLU A 196 24.24 -6.75 6.16
C GLU A 196 23.24 -7.84 6.55
N LEU A 197 23.73 -9.05 6.84
CA LEU A 197 22.96 -10.21 7.26
C LEU A 197 23.48 -10.75 8.59
N ASP A 198 22.72 -10.49 9.65
CA ASP A 198 22.89 -11.07 10.97
C ASP A 198 21.56 -11.71 11.39
N PRO A 199 21.41 -13.04 11.25
CA PRO A 199 20.19 -13.74 11.64
C PRO A 199 19.79 -13.51 13.10
N ASP A 200 20.76 -13.28 13.99
CA ASP A 200 20.48 -13.03 15.42
C ASP A 200 19.88 -11.63 15.66
N ALA A 201 20.06 -10.71 14.70
CA ALA A 201 19.39 -9.41 14.73
C ALA A 201 17.90 -9.49 14.38
N VAL A 202 17.43 -10.63 13.82
CA VAL A 202 16.02 -10.86 13.48
C VAL A 202 15.26 -11.38 14.69
N THR A 203 14.80 -10.45 15.53
CA THR A 203 14.06 -10.78 16.76
C THR A 203 12.55 -10.60 16.58
N PRO A 204 11.70 -11.25 17.40
CA PRO A 204 10.24 -11.04 17.35
C PRO A 204 9.80 -9.59 17.58
N ALA A 205 10.54 -8.83 18.40
CA ALA A 205 10.26 -7.41 18.62
C ALA A 205 10.53 -6.61 17.35
N ARG A 206 11.70 -6.81 16.73
CA ARG A 206 12.09 -6.18 15.47
C ARG A 206 11.12 -6.48 14.34
N ALA A 207 10.77 -7.75 14.17
CA ALA A 207 9.85 -8.20 13.13
C ALA A 207 8.45 -7.58 13.28
N ARG A 208 7.96 -7.44 14.53
CA ARG A 208 6.69 -6.77 14.84
C ARG A 208 6.74 -5.27 14.52
N ASP A 209 7.82 -4.58 14.88
CA ASP A 209 7.99 -3.18 14.55
C ASP A 209 8.07 -2.99 13.03
N ALA A 210 8.76 -3.90 12.33
CA ALA A 210 8.90 -3.87 10.88
C ALA A 210 7.57 -3.98 10.14
N ILE A 211 6.74 -4.99 10.47
CA ILE A 211 5.43 -5.13 9.83
C ILE A 211 4.50 -3.94 10.15
N THR A 212 4.49 -3.46 11.40
CA THR A 212 3.61 -2.34 11.78
C THR A 212 4.02 -1.01 11.16
N ALA A 213 5.32 -0.70 11.11
CA ALA A 213 5.82 0.51 10.45
C ALA A 213 5.63 0.45 8.93
N GLY A 214 5.92 -0.70 8.32
CA GLY A 214 5.79 -0.91 6.88
C GLY A 214 4.35 -0.77 6.40
N VAL A 215 3.41 -1.42 7.09
CA VAL A 215 1.98 -1.28 6.75
C VAL A 215 1.49 0.14 6.96
N ALA A 216 1.93 0.83 8.02
CA ALA A 216 1.59 2.23 8.20
C ALA A 216 2.06 3.09 7.03
N SER A 217 3.27 2.87 6.52
CA SER A 217 3.79 3.53 5.32
C SER A 217 2.90 3.33 4.11
N VAL A 218 2.56 2.07 3.81
CA VAL A 218 1.71 1.70 2.66
C VAL A 218 0.32 2.32 2.77
N LEU A 219 -0.29 2.28 3.96
CA LEU A 219 -1.61 2.87 4.22
C LEU A 219 -1.64 4.39 4.07
N HIS A 220 -0.48 5.05 4.11
CA HIS A 220 -0.34 6.49 3.92
C HIS A 220 0.27 6.86 2.57
N ASP A 221 0.29 5.92 1.61
CA ASP A 221 0.85 6.11 0.26
C ASP A 221 2.34 6.56 0.28
N LEU A 222 3.06 6.23 1.36
CA LEU A 222 4.49 6.43 1.49
C LEU A 222 5.21 5.17 1.00
N THR A 223 5.22 5.00 -0.31
CA THR A 223 5.74 3.81 -1.00
C THR A 223 6.90 4.15 -1.93
N GLY A 224 7.62 3.15 -2.44
CA GLY A 224 8.84 3.36 -3.22
C GLY A 224 10.00 3.84 -2.36
N ILE A 225 9.99 3.51 -1.07
CA ILE A 225 10.97 3.95 -0.08
C ILE A 225 11.44 2.79 0.80
N VAL A 226 12.54 3.04 1.52
CA VAL A 226 13.07 2.14 2.54
C VAL A 226 12.86 2.77 3.91
N LEU A 227 12.16 2.09 4.81
CA LEU A 227 12.13 2.44 6.23
C LEU A 227 13.30 1.76 6.92
N ARG A 228 14.19 2.54 7.52
CA ARG A 228 15.27 2.03 8.36
C ARG A 228 14.95 2.26 9.82
N LEU A 229 14.60 1.17 10.51
CA LEU A 229 14.27 1.22 11.92
C LEU A 229 15.55 1.33 12.78
N PRO A 230 15.52 2.12 13.88
CA PRO A 230 16.68 2.30 14.75
C PRO A 230 17.07 0.98 15.45
N SER A 231 18.35 0.77 15.75
CA SER A 231 18.88 -0.45 16.38
C SER A 231 18.52 -0.62 17.86
#